data_AF-A0AAE8N2J0-F1
#
_entry.id   AF-A0AAE8N2J0-F1
#
_cell.length_a   1.000
_cell.length_b   1.000
_cell.length_c   1.000
_cell.angle_alpha   90.00
_cell.angle_beta   90.00
_cell.angle_gamma   90.00
#
_symmetry.space_group_name_H-M   'P 1'
#
loop_
_entity.id
_entity.type
_entity.pdbx_description
1 polymer ?
#
loop_
_entity_poly.entity_id
_entity_poly.type
_entity_poly.pdbx_seq_one_letter_code
_entity_poly.pdbx_strand_id
1 'polypeptide(L)'
;MRQPHSLLSLLLTAGPIAQSSSGLSDSSLEKHVDIVTLGHSFNPVIAAYRTGYPHHRRTPFAVSPNRRTGYLAYLDASGTGVHVQPINPSTFAAMGDTVTVSAGKEAGGLVAHDDDAFAILTNEISPSSGSDIPIPVIYRFKNGRQVWKTFIGGPNLDSGGSSHASPDINGDLVFSEKYGHYAAYIVVTAYEGWASGHFGDAIRYLDTDGNIKEISGASSSWGCSHNTGIAFEAADAPPFASICAEDQGAIWLTTKGQGMATAGKKISNELTVNGGSNEPMGGMGGSYSALARFVGQDSYIFAWVSRGAVDLTPNDWMGTGYTKSQGRTENRNVAIALFSDKNTLVDEEATSEIGAADGDNQVTWVTEGSNDCSNAHAAAFNSSNALITWEEIQDPICDFEAMGCRGKFAGTFYQLVNSKGEKVGVPVKSTDSFVAGDMVTVSEGRVCWPYISMDWDLSGPASVSSVRKMSFACISTASGSTTPS
;
A
#
# COMPACT_ATOMS: atom_id res chain seq x y z
N MET A 1 55.24 31.81 -54.34
CA MET A 1 54.52 32.34 -53.16
C MET A 1 53.27 31.50 -52.94
N ARG A 2 52.90 31.31 -51.67
CA ARG A 2 52.11 30.20 -51.09
C ARG A 2 50.72 29.98 -51.71
N GLN A 3 50.37 28.71 -51.93
CA GLN A 3 48.98 28.23 -52.05
C GLN A 3 48.36 28.08 -50.65
N PRO A 4 47.05 28.28 -50.46
CA PRO A 4 46.35 27.82 -49.28
C PRO A 4 45.67 26.46 -49.53
N HIS A 5 45.87 25.52 -48.61
CA HIS A 5 45.06 24.32 -48.46
C HIS A 5 43.81 24.66 -47.65
N SER A 6 42.63 24.39 -48.21
CA SER A 6 41.37 24.47 -47.48
C SER A 6 41.05 23.08 -46.93
N LEU A 7 41.03 22.96 -45.59
CA LEU A 7 40.54 21.79 -44.88
C LEU A 7 39.01 21.73 -45.00
N LEU A 8 38.49 20.60 -45.49
CA LEU A 8 37.07 20.26 -45.42
C LEU A 8 36.84 19.42 -44.16
N SER A 9 36.34 20.05 -43.08
CA SER A 9 35.90 19.36 -41.87
C SER A 9 34.53 18.72 -42.09
N LEU A 10 34.50 17.39 -42.10
CA LEU A 10 33.27 16.60 -42.11
C LEU A 10 32.77 16.46 -40.65
N LEU A 11 31.77 17.25 -40.24
CA LEU A 11 31.06 17.03 -38.98
C LEU A 11 30.07 15.87 -39.16
N LEU A 12 30.34 14.71 -38.57
CA LEU A 12 29.31 13.72 -38.27
C LEU A 12 28.54 14.17 -37.03
N THR A 13 27.30 14.61 -37.22
CA THR A 13 26.35 14.79 -36.12
C THR A 13 25.79 13.41 -35.75
N ALA A 14 26.32 12.81 -34.68
CA ALA A 14 25.65 11.71 -34.01
C ALA A 14 24.43 12.28 -33.26
N GLY A 15 23.23 12.05 -33.80
CA GLY A 15 21.99 12.33 -33.08
C GLY A 15 21.82 11.34 -31.90
N PRO A 16 21.16 11.74 -30.80
CA PRO A 16 20.86 10.83 -29.72
C PRO A 16 19.96 9.70 -30.23
N ILE A 17 20.43 8.46 -30.11
CA ILE A 17 19.61 7.26 -30.33
C ILE A 17 18.57 7.26 -29.21
N ALA A 18 17.31 7.46 -29.56
CA ALA A 18 16.20 7.25 -28.63
C ALA A 18 16.23 5.77 -28.21
N GLN A 19 16.68 5.49 -26.99
CA GLN A 19 16.47 4.19 -26.37
C GLN A 19 14.96 4.03 -26.21
N SER A 20 14.35 3.20 -27.04
CA SER A 20 13.01 2.70 -26.77
C SER A 20 13.08 1.98 -25.43
N SER A 21 12.48 2.54 -24.38
CA SER A 21 12.27 1.80 -23.13
C SER A 21 11.32 0.66 -23.44
N SER A 22 11.84 -0.55 -23.65
CA SER A 22 11.01 -1.73 -23.79
C SER A 22 10.21 -1.90 -22.51
N GLY A 23 8.89 -2.09 -22.64
CA GLY A 23 8.03 -2.42 -21.51
C GLY A 23 8.38 -3.78 -20.89
N LEU A 24 7.54 -4.22 -19.97
CA LEU A 24 7.63 -5.56 -19.39
C LEU A 24 7.28 -6.62 -20.44
N SER A 25 7.77 -7.84 -20.20
CA SER A 25 7.45 -9.04 -20.99
C SER A 25 7.20 -10.21 -20.05
N ASP A 26 6.69 -11.33 -20.55
CA ASP A 26 6.46 -12.51 -19.70
C ASP A 26 7.76 -12.98 -18.99
N SER A 27 8.92 -12.83 -19.64
CA SER A 27 10.22 -13.13 -19.02
C SER A 27 10.66 -12.14 -17.95
N SER A 28 9.97 -11.01 -17.79
CA SER A 28 10.21 -10.07 -16.68
C SER A 28 9.72 -10.64 -15.35
N LEU A 29 8.73 -11.53 -15.34
CA LEU A 29 8.12 -12.09 -14.14
C LEU A 29 8.76 -13.44 -13.78
N GLU A 30 9.50 -13.45 -12.68
CA GLU A 30 10.10 -14.63 -12.06
C GLU A 30 9.23 -15.13 -10.91
N LYS A 31 9.05 -16.45 -10.78
CA LYS A 31 8.24 -17.08 -9.74
C LYS A 31 9.05 -18.15 -9.01
N HIS A 32 9.03 -18.11 -7.68
CA HIS A 32 9.59 -19.10 -6.77
C HIS A 32 8.45 -19.76 -6.00
N VAL A 33 7.83 -20.75 -6.64
CA VAL A 33 6.62 -21.40 -6.13
C VAL A 33 6.95 -22.31 -4.93
N ASP A 34 6.17 -22.17 -3.86
CA ASP A 34 6.21 -22.98 -2.62
C ASP A 34 7.61 -23.12 -1.99
N ILE A 35 8.44 -22.09 -2.18
CA ILE A 35 9.86 -22.10 -1.80
C ILE A 35 10.06 -22.06 -0.29
N VAL A 36 9.17 -21.41 0.46
CA VAL A 36 9.24 -21.36 1.93
C VAL A 36 8.28 -22.36 2.54
N THR A 37 8.75 -23.13 3.51
CA THR A 37 7.90 -23.95 4.38
C THR A 37 7.59 -23.19 5.66
N LEU A 38 6.32 -22.94 5.93
CA LEU A 38 5.87 -22.25 7.13
C LEU A 38 5.82 -23.22 8.32
N GLY A 39 6.42 -22.82 9.45
CA GLY A 39 6.34 -23.61 10.69
C GLY A 39 4.90 -23.73 11.21
N HIS A 40 4.07 -22.76 10.86
CA HIS A 40 2.69 -22.62 11.28
C HIS A 40 1.75 -22.54 10.07
N SER A 41 0.49 -22.91 10.25
CA SER A 41 -0.49 -22.84 9.16
C SER A 41 -0.91 -21.39 8.96
N PHE A 42 -1.24 -20.98 7.74
CA PHE A 42 -1.66 -19.62 7.38
C PHE A 42 -2.99 -19.66 6.62
N ASN A 43 -3.92 -18.76 6.91
CA ASN A 43 -5.13 -18.55 6.11
C ASN A 43 -4.89 -17.38 5.15
N PRO A 44 -4.74 -17.61 3.83
CA PRO A 44 -4.38 -16.54 2.90
C PRO A 44 -5.51 -15.63 2.48
N VAL A 45 -6.73 -15.90 2.95
CA VAL A 45 -7.92 -15.17 2.52
C VAL A 45 -8.65 -14.65 3.74
N ILE A 46 -9.03 -13.39 3.65
CA ILE A 46 -9.91 -12.72 4.59
C ILE A 46 -11.16 -12.25 3.85
N ALA A 47 -12.31 -12.32 4.51
CA ALA A 47 -13.56 -11.86 3.92
C ALA A 47 -13.67 -10.33 4.09
N ALA A 48 -14.11 -9.63 3.04
CA ALA A 48 -14.48 -8.22 3.16
C ALA A 48 -15.62 -8.07 4.17
N TYR A 49 -15.49 -7.10 5.09
CA TYR A 49 -16.40 -6.92 6.22
C TYR A 49 -17.89 -6.84 5.82
N ARG A 50 -18.21 -6.21 4.68
CA ARG A 50 -19.61 -6.01 4.26
C ARG A 50 -20.12 -6.99 3.23
N THR A 51 -19.30 -7.34 2.25
CA THR A 51 -19.72 -8.17 1.10
C THR A 51 -19.48 -9.65 1.35
N GLY A 52 -18.54 -9.99 2.25
CA GLY A 52 -18.05 -11.36 2.43
C GLY A 52 -17.16 -11.84 1.28
N TYR A 53 -16.83 -10.98 0.32
CA TYR A 53 -16.00 -11.34 -0.83
C TYR A 53 -14.54 -11.57 -0.41
N PRO A 54 -13.80 -12.42 -1.14
CA PRO A 54 -12.42 -12.75 -0.82
C PRO A 54 -11.47 -11.58 -1.07
N HIS A 55 -10.64 -11.30 -0.07
CA HIS A 55 -9.43 -10.47 -0.16
C HIS A 55 -8.23 -11.30 0.24
N HIS A 56 -7.06 -10.96 -0.29
CA HIS A 56 -5.80 -11.51 0.21
C HIS A 56 -5.60 -11.06 1.66
N ARG A 57 -5.28 -12.00 2.55
CA ARG A 57 -4.76 -11.64 3.86
C ARG A 57 -3.30 -11.22 3.71
N ARG A 58 -2.99 -10.00 4.14
CA ARG A 58 -1.66 -9.41 4.00
C ARG A 58 -0.56 -10.31 4.57
N THR A 59 0.56 -10.34 3.88
CA THR A 59 1.81 -10.94 4.33
C THR A 59 2.93 -9.90 4.26
N PRO A 60 3.15 -9.10 5.32
CA PRO A 60 4.16 -8.06 5.29
C PRO A 60 5.54 -8.63 4.96
N PHE A 61 6.26 -7.94 4.08
CA PHE A 61 7.59 -8.33 3.65
C PHE A 61 8.48 -7.09 3.64
N ALA A 62 9.68 -7.22 4.20
CA ALA A 62 10.64 -6.14 4.25
C ALA A 62 12.06 -6.68 4.05
N VAL A 63 12.91 -5.90 3.39
CA VAL A 63 14.32 -6.24 3.18
C VAL A 63 15.20 -5.19 3.84
N SER A 64 16.20 -5.65 4.58
CA SER A 64 17.19 -4.80 5.24
C SER A 64 17.89 -3.87 4.22
N PRO A 65 18.28 -2.64 4.61
CA PRO A 65 18.99 -1.71 3.73
C PRO A 65 20.24 -2.28 3.06
N ASN A 66 20.98 -3.15 3.75
CA ASN A 66 22.16 -3.86 3.25
C ASN A 66 21.82 -5.06 2.34
N ARG A 67 20.53 -5.37 2.19
CA ARG A 67 19.94 -6.39 1.31
C ARG A 67 20.33 -7.84 1.63
N ARG A 68 20.83 -8.10 2.85
CA ARG A 68 21.27 -9.45 3.25
C ARG A 68 20.15 -10.29 3.81
N THR A 69 19.23 -9.66 4.53
CA THR A 69 18.14 -10.34 5.23
C THR A 69 16.82 -9.69 4.87
N GLY A 70 15.88 -10.51 4.41
CA GLY A 70 14.46 -10.19 4.32
C GLY A 70 13.72 -10.79 5.50
N TYR A 71 12.53 -10.27 5.80
CA TYR A 71 11.64 -10.80 6.82
C TYR A 71 10.25 -10.92 6.23
N LEU A 72 9.62 -12.08 6.39
CA LEU A 72 8.25 -12.37 6.00
C LEU A 72 7.40 -12.52 7.26
N ALA A 73 6.31 -11.77 7.37
CA ALA A 73 5.35 -11.89 8.45
C ALA A 73 4.03 -12.52 7.98
N TYR A 74 3.42 -13.36 8.82
CA TYR A 74 2.10 -13.93 8.58
C TYR A 74 1.38 -14.28 9.89
N LEU A 75 0.06 -14.27 9.87
CA LEU A 75 -0.79 -14.65 11.00
C LEU A 75 -1.06 -16.16 11.01
N ASP A 76 -0.95 -16.83 12.16
CA ASP A 76 -1.35 -18.23 12.30
C ASP A 76 -2.83 -18.43 11.92
N ALA A 77 -3.15 -19.54 11.26
CA ALA A 77 -4.50 -19.88 10.81
C ALA A 77 -5.54 -19.94 11.95
N SER A 78 -5.10 -20.08 13.21
CA SER A 78 -5.96 -19.97 14.39
C SER A 78 -6.49 -18.55 14.65
N GLY A 79 -5.94 -17.53 13.98
CA GLY A 79 -6.30 -16.12 14.18
C GLY A 79 -5.57 -15.44 15.34
N THR A 80 -4.54 -16.07 15.91
CA THR A 80 -3.67 -15.47 16.94
C THR A 80 -2.28 -16.09 16.87
N GLY A 81 -1.24 -15.27 17.00
CA GLY A 81 0.15 -15.63 16.77
C GLY A 81 0.63 -15.08 15.44
N VAL A 82 1.39 -13.98 15.46
CA VAL A 82 2.07 -13.46 14.27
C VAL A 82 3.48 -14.04 14.23
N HIS A 83 3.83 -14.65 13.10
CA HIS A 83 5.12 -15.29 12.87
C HIS A 83 5.96 -14.45 11.92
N VAL A 84 7.23 -14.24 12.24
CA VAL A 84 8.19 -13.53 11.39
C VAL A 84 9.35 -14.47 11.06
N GLN A 85 9.46 -14.84 9.79
CA GLN A 85 10.48 -15.72 9.25
C GLN A 85 11.56 -14.89 8.54
N PRO A 86 12.84 -14.98 8.94
CA PRO A 86 13.93 -14.43 8.14
C PRO A 86 14.05 -15.19 6.81
N ILE A 87 14.29 -14.46 5.72
CA ILE A 87 14.32 -14.94 4.32
C ILE A 87 15.58 -14.40 3.65
N ASN A 88 16.25 -15.22 2.84
CA ASN A 88 17.31 -14.75 1.95
C ASN A 88 16.70 -13.99 0.76
N PRO A 89 16.95 -12.68 0.56
CA PRO A 89 16.31 -11.91 -0.53
C PRO A 89 16.71 -12.33 -1.95
N SER A 90 17.82 -13.06 -2.11
CA SER A 90 18.28 -13.55 -3.42
C SER A 90 17.64 -14.89 -3.79
N THR A 91 17.46 -15.80 -2.83
CA THR A 91 17.00 -17.18 -3.08
C THR A 91 15.60 -17.48 -2.54
N PHE A 92 15.05 -16.58 -1.72
CA PHE A 92 13.83 -16.76 -0.93
C PHE A 92 13.82 -17.95 0.02
N ALA A 93 14.98 -18.55 0.28
CA ALA A 93 15.11 -19.60 1.27
C ALA A 93 14.88 -19.04 2.68
N ALA A 94 14.17 -19.79 3.51
CA ALA A 94 14.08 -19.53 4.94
C ALA A 94 15.47 -19.55 5.59
N MET A 95 15.73 -18.59 6.47
CA MET A 95 16.95 -18.47 7.25
C MET A 95 16.62 -18.35 8.74
N GLY A 96 17.48 -18.91 9.60
CA GLY A 96 17.35 -18.78 11.05
C GLY A 96 16.02 -19.30 11.61
N ASP A 97 15.77 -18.94 12.86
CA ASP A 97 14.55 -19.32 13.57
C ASP A 97 13.43 -18.30 13.33
N THR A 98 12.19 -18.81 13.23
CA THR A 98 10.98 -17.99 13.22
C THR A 98 10.78 -17.33 14.58
N VAL A 99 10.50 -16.03 14.59
CA VAL A 99 10.04 -15.31 15.79
C VAL A 99 8.51 -15.35 15.85
N THR A 100 7.95 -15.65 17.02
CA THR A 100 6.49 -15.64 17.23
C THR A 100 6.08 -14.57 18.23
N VAL A 101 5.20 -13.66 17.78
CA VAL A 101 4.45 -12.73 18.64
C VAL A 101 3.13 -13.40 19.00
N SER A 102 3.13 -14.18 20.09
CA SER A 102 2.02 -15.07 20.43
C SER A 102 0.68 -14.37 20.66
N ALA A 103 0.68 -13.09 21.05
CA ALA A 103 -0.54 -12.32 21.29
C ALA A 103 -1.04 -11.56 20.05
N GLY A 104 -0.24 -11.51 18.97
CA GLY A 104 -0.57 -10.77 17.76
C GLY A 104 -1.79 -11.37 17.04
N LYS A 105 -2.70 -10.53 16.57
CA LYS A 105 -3.94 -10.97 15.90
C LYS A 105 -4.02 -10.66 14.42
N GLU A 106 -3.10 -9.86 13.88
CA GLU A 106 -3.01 -9.53 12.46
C GLU A 106 -1.63 -8.93 12.15
N ALA A 107 -1.09 -9.15 10.96
CA ALA A 107 0.24 -8.65 10.57
C ALA A 107 0.10 -7.34 9.76
N GLY A 108 0.27 -6.20 10.42
CA GLY A 108 -0.09 -4.88 9.89
C GLY A 108 1.04 -4.06 9.26
N GLY A 109 2.27 -4.57 9.23
CA GLY A 109 3.40 -3.86 8.60
C GLY A 109 4.73 -4.25 9.22
N LEU A 110 5.80 -4.16 8.44
CA LEU A 110 7.10 -4.71 8.80
C LEU A 110 8.23 -3.80 8.32
N VAL A 111 9.22 -3.58 9.17
CA VAL A 111 10.46 -2.87 8.85
C VAL A 111 11.63 -3.78 9.16
N ALA A 112 12.60 -3.87 8.24
CA ALA A 112 13.83 -4.61 8.41
C ALA A 112 15.02 -3.66 8.61
N HIS A 113 15.99 -4.06 9.42
CA HIS A 113 17.23 -3.31 9.68
C HIS A 113 18.47 -4.15 9.42
N ASP A 114 19.61 -3.48 9.26
CA ASP A 114 20.90 -4.09 8.94
C ASP A 114 21.50 -4.95 10.06
N ASP A 115 21.03 -4.78 11.29
CA ASP A 115 21.58 -5.41 12.50
C ASP A 115 20.82 -6.68 12.93
N ASP A 116 20.37 -7.47 11.95
CA ASP A 116 19.53 -8.66 12.13
C ASP A 116 18.32 -8.39 13.05
N ALA A 117 17.68 -7.25 12.77
CA ALA A 117 16.55 -6.74 13.52
C ALA A 117 15.39 -6.39 12.58
N PHE A 118 14.20 -6.42 13.16
CA PHE A 118 12.99 -5.96 12.51
C PHE A 118 12.04 -5.32 13.53
N ALA A 119 11.14 -4.49 13.05
CA ALA A 119 9.96 -4.06 13.78
C ALA A 119 8.69 -4.54 13.07
N ILE A 120 7.71 -4.99 13.82
CA ILE A 120 6.41 -5.48 13.30
C ILE A 120 5.28 -4.71 13.98
N LEU A 121 4.36 -4.21 13.16
CA LEU A 121 3.06 -3.69 13.57
C LEU A 121 2.06 -4.85 13.62
N THR A 122 1.40 -5.02 14.75
CA THR A 122 0.31 -5.97 14.96
C THR A 122 -0.73 -5.32 15.88
N ASN A 123 -1.81 -6.02 16.18
CA ASN A 123 -2.70 -5.72 17.28
C ASN A 123 -2.74 -6.89 18.29
N GLU A 124 -3.11 -6.60 19.53
CA GLU A 124 -3.34 -7.63 20.55
C GLU A 124 -4.28 -7.13 21.65
N ILE A 125 -4.87 -8.03 22.44
CA ILE A 125 -5.67 -7.62 23.59
C ILE A 125 -4.74 -7.02 24.65
N SER A 126 -4.91 -5.72 24.94
CA SER A 126 -4.15 -5.07 26.00
C SER A 126 -4.82 -5.29 27.37
N PRO A 127 -4.10 -5.82 28.37
CA PRO A 127 -4.62 -5.95 29.73
C PRO A 127 -5.01 -4.62 30.36
N SER A 128 -4.39 -3.51 29.94
CA SER A 128 -4.68 -2.18 30.48
C SER A 128 -5.93 -1.54 29.88
N SER A 129 -6.46 -2.07 28.77
CA SER A 129 -7.61 -1.49 28.08
C SER A 129 -8.94 -1.72 28.81
N GLY A 130 -9.00 -2.67 29.76
CA GLY A 130 -10.25 -3.05 30.42
C GLY A 130 -11.29 -3.69 29.49
N SER A 131 -10.90 -4.04 28.26
CA SER A 131 -11.75 -4.59 27.21
C SER A 131 -11.05 -5.74 26.46
N ASP A 132 -11.81 -6.62 25.82
CA ASP A 132 -11.25 -7.67 24.95
C ASP A 132 -10.94 -7.18 23.53
N ILE A 133 -10.82 -5.85 23.36
CA ILE A 133 -10.63 -5.21 22.05
C ILE A 133 -9.13 -5.15 21.73
N PRO A 134 -8.70 -5.58 20.53
CA PRO A 134 -7.30 -5.49 20.13
C PRO A 134 -6.80 -4.05 20.00
N ILE A 135 -5.65 -3.77 20.62
CA ILE A 135 -4.96 -2.48 20.59
C ILE A 135 -3.73 -2.60 19.67
N PRO A 136 -3.49 -1.61 18.79
CA PRO A 136 -2.32 -1.60 17.92
C PRO A 136 -1.03 -1.48 18.74
N VAL A 137 -0.02 -2.25 18.33
CA VAL A 137 1.25 -2.38 19.04
C VAL A 137 2.38 -2.59 18.04
N ILE A 138 3.52 -1.97 18.30
CA ILE A 138 4.76 -2.23 17.56
C ILE A 138 5.69 -3.02 18.47
N TYR A 139 6.23 -4.10 17.94
CA TYR A 139 7.30 -4.86 18.54
C TYR A 139 8.60 -4.65 17.77
N ARG A 140 9.72 -4.54 18.48
CA ARG A 140 11.05 -4.62 17.86
C ARG A 140 11.80 -5.83 18.34
N PHE A 141 12.38 -6.56 17.42
CA PHE A 141 13.24 -7.72 17.69
C PHE A 141 14.66 -7.47 17.17
N LYS A 142 15.64 -8.06 17.83
CA LYS A 142 17.04 -8.13 17.38
C LYS A 142 17.61 -9.49 17.73
N ASN A 143 18.23 -10.17 16.77
CA ASN A 143 18.78 -11.51 16.98
C ASN A 143 17.75 -12.48 17.61
N GLY A 144 16.50 -12.42 17.13
CA GLY A 144 15.39 -13.25 17.63
C GLY A 144 14.85 -12.87 19.01
N ARG A 145 15.35 -11.80 19.66
CA ARG A 145 14.91 -11.37 21.00
C ARG A 145 14.16 -10.06 20.93
N GLN A 146 13.06 -9.95 21.66
CA GLN A 146 12.32 -8.70 21.81
C GLN A 146 13.22 -7.67 22.51
N VAL A 147 13.38 -6.51 21.87
CA VAL A 147 14.09 -5.34 22.42
C VAL A 147 13.10 -4.45 23.17
N TRP A 148 11.98 -4.13 22.53
CA TRP A 148 10.90 -3.36 23.12
C TRP A 148 9.56 -3.71 22.48
N LYS A 149 8.50 -3.26 23.14
CA LYS A 149 7.10 -3.37 22.73
C LYS A 149 6.40 -2.10 23.17
N THR A 150 5.67 -1.46 22.26
CA THR A 150 4.98 -0.20 22.53
C THR A 150 3.57 -0.25 21.97
N PHE A 151 2.57 -0.14 22.84
CA PHE A 151 1.18 0.09 22.42
C PHE A 151 1.07 1.51 21.86
N ILE A 152 0.47 1.63 20.67
CA ILE A 152 0.31 2.91 19.95
C ILE A 152 -1.16 3.34 19.88
N GLY A 153 -1.99 2.70 20.71
CA GLY A 153 -3.38 3.04 21.03
C GLY A 153 -3.66 2.69 22.49
N GLY A 154 -4.93 2.55 22.84
CA GLY A 154 -5.39 2.21 24.17
C GLY A 154 -5.59 3.43 25.08
N PRO A 155 -5.81 3.20 26.39
CA PRO A 155 -6.18 4.28 27.31
C PRO A 155 -4.98 5.17 27.66
N ASN A 156 -5.26 6.44 27.94
CA ASN A 156 -4.30 7.47 28.37
C ASN A 156 -3.19 7.80 27.36
N LEU A 157 -3.32 7.39 26.10
CA LEU A 157 -2.39 7.79 25.06
C LEU A 157 -2.71 9.19 24.52
N ASP A 158 -3.99 9.48 24.29
CA ASP A 158 -4.44 10.71 23.66
C ASP A 158 -4.99 11.69 24.70
N SER A 159 -4.51 12.94 24.66
CA SER A 159 -4.82 14.00 25.63
C SER A 159 -6.30 14.43 25.66
N GLY A 160 -7.10 14.03 24.66
CA GLY A 160 -8.52 14.34 24.52
C GLY A 160 -9.48 13.32 25.17
N GLY A 161 -8.97 12.33 25.91
CA GLY A 161 -9.78 11.34 26.61
C GLY A 161 -10.52 10.34 25.70
N SER A 162 -10.13 10.25 24.43
CA SER A 162 -10.57 9.17 23.54
C SER A 162 -9.54 8.05 23.55
N SER A 163 -10.01 6.82 23.67
CA SER A 163 -9.16 5.63 23.67
C SER A 163 -9.39 4.86 22.38
N HIS A 164 -8.30 4.55 21.68
CA HIS A 164 -8.33 3.99 20.33
C HIS A 164 -7.89 2.53 20.30
N ALA A 165 -8.66 1.70 19.63
CA ALA A 165 -8.34 0.31 19.33
C ALA A 165 -8.16 0.12 17.83
N SER A 166 -7.63 -1.04 17.42
CA SER A 166 -7.56 -1.42 16.01
C SER A 166 -7.87 -2.92 15.91
N PRO A 167 -9.17 -3.29 15.95
CA PRO A 167 -9.60 -4.69 15.92
C PRO A 167 -9.16 -5.40 14.63
N ASP A 168 -9.22 -4.67 13.52
CA ASP A 168 -8.69 -5.05 12.22
C ASP A 168 -7.52 -4.11 11.91
N ILE A 169 -6.27 -4.60 11.93
CA ILE A 169 -5.09 -3.75 11.70
C ILE A 169 -4.96 -3.46 10.19
N ASN A 170 -5.78 -2.55 9.69
CA ASN A 170 -5.51 -1.86 8.42
C ASN A 170 -4.51 -0.75 8.75
N GLY A 171 -3.24 -1.05 8.52
CA GLY A 171 -2.13 -0.25 8.99
C GLY A 171 -0.97 -0.31 8.02
N ASP A 172 -0.03 0.62 8.15
CA ASP A 172 1.29 0.46 7.57
C ASP A 172 2.36 0.97 8.53
N LEU A 173 3.56 0.37 8.44
CA LEU A 173 4.70 0.67 9.30
C LEU A 173 5.90 0.98 8.44
N VAL A 174 6.45 2.17 8.59
CA VAL A 174 7.62 2.62 7.85
C VAL A 174 8.70 3.14 8.80
N PHE A 175 9.94 3.19 8.31
CA PHE A 175 11.07 3.74 9.05
C PHE A 175 11.88 4.67 8.15
N SER A 176 12.27 5.82 8.70
CA SER A 176 13.20 6.73 8.03
C SER A 176 14.55 6.65 8.70
N GLU A 177 15.54 6.09 8.00
CA GLU A 177 16.94 6.07 8.45
C GLU A 177 17.47 7.49 8.70
N LYS A 178 17.06 8.45 7.87
CA LYS A 178 17.52 9.84 7.98
C LYS A 178 16.94 10.57 9.18
N TYR A 179 15.67 10.33 9.49
CA TYR A 179 15.02 10.95 10.64
C TYR A 179 15.20 10.13 11.94
N GLY A 180 15.49 8.84 11.82
CA GLY A 180 15.70 7.92 12.95
C GLY A 180 14.43 7.56 13.70
N HIS A 181 13.28 7.47 13.02
CA HIS A 181 12.00 7.13 13.65
C HIS A 181 11.21 6.15 12.82
N TYR A 182 10.47 5.29 13.52
CA TYR A 182 9.33 4.57 12.97
C TYR A 182 8.14 5.51 12.90
N ALA A 183 7.28 5.27 11.92
CA ALA A 183 5.95 5.83 11.91
C ALA A 183 4.94 4.74 11.52
N ALA A 184 3.82 4.70 12.22
CA ALA A 184 2.70 3.85 11.86
C ALA A 184 1.48 4.73 11.52
N TYR A 185 0.84 4.43 10.41
CA TYR A 185 -0.49 4.94 10.07
C TYR A 185 -1.47 3.78 10.23
N ILE A 186 -2.50 3.95 11.05
CA ILE A 186 -3.41 2.87 11.44
C ILE A 186 -4.85 3.34 11.42
N VAL A 187 -5.75 2.50 10.92
CA VAL A 187 -7.19 2.65 11.13
C VAL A 187 -7.49 2.33 12.59
N VAL A 188 -8.32 3.18 13.22
CA VAL A 188 -8.68 3.05 14.63
C VAL A 188 -10.19 3.07 14.83
N THR A 189 -10.63 2.42 15.90
CA THR A 189 -11.97 2.52 16.47
C THR A 189 -11.86 3.18 17.83
N ALA A 190 -12.55 4.30 18.04
CA ALA A 190 -12.67 4.89 19.37
C ALA A 190 -13.66 4.05 20.19
N TYR A 191 -13.20 3.54 21.33
CA TYR A 191 -14.05 2.79 22.27
C TYR A 191 -14.40 3.61 23.52
N GLU A 192 -13.71 4.73 23.76
CA GLU A 192 -14.03 5.71 24.80
C GLU A 192 -13.90 7.14 24.24
N GLY A 193 -14.45 8.11 24.96
CA GLY A 193 -14.39 9.53 24.60
C GLY A 193 -15.51 9.98 23.65
N TRP A 194 -15.35 11.17 23.07
CA TRP A 194 -16.39 11.82 22.25
C TRP A 194 -16.66 11.09 20.92
N ALA A 195 -15.67 10.35 20.43
CA ALA A 195 -15.76 9.56 19.21
C ALA A 195 -16.13 8.09 19.47
N SER A 196 -16.50 7.72 20.71
CA SER A 196 -16.82 6.32 21.05
C SER A 196 -17.87 5.73 20.11
N GLY A 197 -17.55 4.57 19.53
CA GLY A 197 -18.37 3.88 18.53
C GLY A 197 -18.08 4.27 17.08
N HIS A 198 -17.19 5.23 16.83
CA HIS A 198 -16.80 5.67 15.50
C HIS A 198 -15.44 5.15 15.07
N PHE A 199 -15.21 5.20 13.77
CA PHE A 199 -13.97 4.81 13.11
C PHE A 199 -13.21 6.06 12.66
N GLY A 200 -11.89 5.98 12.68
CA GLY A 200 -11.00 7.02 12.21
C GLY A 200 -9.65 6.41 11.87
N ASP A 201 -8.61 7.23 11.88
CA ASP A 201 -7.24 6.78 11.73
C ASP A 201 -6.29 7.60 12.62
N ALA A 202 -5.07 7.10 12.81
CA ALA A 202 -4.06 7.73 13.64
C ALA A 202 -2.66 7.54 13.06
N ILE A 203 -1.85 8.59 13.12
CA ILE A 203 -0.42 8.56 12.78
C ILE A 203 0.40 8.66 14.08
N ARG A 204 1.31 7.70 14.27
CA ARG A 204 2.12 7.54 15.48
C ARG A 204 3.59 7.46 15.12
N TYR A 205 4.43 8.27 15.75
CA TYR A 205 5.89 8.22 15.57
C TYR A 205 6.55 7.64 16.81
N LEU A 206 7.55 6.77 16.60
CA LEU A 206 8.34 6.18 17.67
C LEU A 206 9.82 6.38 17.37
N ASP A 207 10.60 6.75 18.40
CA ASP A 207 12.06 6.71 18.29
C ASP A 207 12.58 5.27 18.25
N THR A 208 13.89 5.11 18.03
CA THR A 208 14.53 3.78 17.97
C THR A 208 14.46 2.99 19.28
N ASP A 209 14.21 3.67 20.41
CA ASP A 209 14.06 3.08 21.73
C ASP A 209 12.62 2.66 22.03
N GLY A 210 11.70 2.90 21.09
CA GLY A 210 10.29 2.54 21.20
C GLY A 210 9.44 3.58 21.94
N ASN A 211 9.95 4.79 22.20
CA ASN A 211 9.16 5.84 22.85
C ASN A 211 8.33 6.59 21.82
N ILE A 212 7.05 6.77 22.12
CA ILE A 212 6.14 7.59 21.31
C ILE A 212 6.61 9.04 21.32
N LYS A 213 6.65 9.65 20.13
CA LYS A 213 6.95 11.06 19.91
C LYS A 213 5.75 11.77 19.32
N GLU A 214 5.27 12.77 20.04
CA GLU A 214 4.33 13.74 19.50
C GLU A 214 5.10 14.72 18.62
N ILE A 215 4.77 14.77 17.34
CA ILE A 215 5.37 15.69 16.38
C ILE A 215 4.25 16.59 15.88
N SER A 216 4.33 17.88 16.24
CA SER A 216 3.32 18.86 15.85
C SER A 216 3.16 18.92 14.32
N GLY A 217 1.92 18.79 13.85
CA GLY A 217 1.61 18.77 12.42
C GLY A 217 2.05 17.50 11.70
N ALA A 218 2.29 16.40 12.42
CA ALA A 218 2.60 15.09 11.83
C ALA A 218 1.97 13.92 12.59
N SER A 219 2.00 13.93 13.91
CA SER A 219 1.25 12.98 14.74
C SER A 219 -0.23 13.34 14.73
N SER A 220 -1.11 12.34 14.68
CA SER A 220 -2.56 12.53 14.75
C SER A 220 -3.22 11.40 15.52
N SER A 221 -4.12 11.73 16.44
CA SER A 221 -4.94 10.75 17.18
C SER A 221 -6.28 10.46 16.52
N TRP A 222 -6.67 11.31 15.57
CA TRP A 222 -7.88 11.18 14.78
C TRP A 222 -7.69 11.99 13.50
N GLY A 223 -7.50 11.32 12.36
CA GLY A 223 -7.34 11.97 11.06
C GLY A 223 -8.60 11.90 10.22
N CYS A 224 -8.66 10.98 9.26
CA CYS A 224 -9.80 10.78 8.39
C CYS A 224 -10.88 9.96 9.10
N SER A 225 -12.02 10.62 9.36
CA SER A 225 -13.24 9.98 9.87
C SER A 225 -13.66 8.82 8.95
N HIS A 226 -14.01 7.68 9.54
CA HIS A 226 -14.47 6.46 8.88
C HIS A 226 -13.65 6.06 7.66
N ASN A 227 -12.35 5.91 7.92
CA ASN A 227 -11.37 5.56 6.93
C ASN A 227 -11.69 4.21 6.25
N THR A 228 -11.66 4.22 4.91
CA THR A 228 -11.93 3.07 4.03
C THR A 228 -10.68 2.55 3.32
N GLY A 229 -9.54 3.19 3.57
CA GLY A 229 -8.21 2.81 3.13
C GLY A 229 -7.17 3.89 3.46
N ILE A 230 -5.95 3.47 3.80
CA ILE A 230 -4.79 4.35 3.98
C ILE A 230 -3.66 3.94 3.05
N ALA A 231 -2.78 4.88 2.76
CA ALA A 231 -1.46 4.60 2.20
C ALA A 231 -0.42 5.46 2.91
N PHE A 232 0.75 4.89 3.17
CA PHE A 232 1.79 5.54 3.96
C PHE A 232 3.17 5.18 3.42
N GLU A 233 4.07 6.16 3.37
CA GLU A 233 5.43 5.95 2.86
C GLU A 233 6.43 6.83 3.60
N ALA A 234 7.63 6.29 3.84
CA ALA A 234 8.68 6.99 4.57
C ALA A 234 9.14 8.26 3.85
N ALA A 235 9.42 9.30 4.63
CA ALA A 235 10.06 10.52 4.16
C ALA A 235 11.32 10.84 4.97
N ASP A 236 12.15 11.74 4.44
CA ASP A 236 13.39 12.19 5.07
C ASP A 236 13.19 12.94 6.40
N ALA A 237 11.97 13.40 6.66
CA ALA A 237 11.52 14.08 7.87
C ALA A 237 10.00 13.96 7.99
N PRO A 238 9.42 14.08 9.19
CA PRO A 238 7.97 14.18 9.39
C PRO A 238 7.39 15.47 8.78
N PRO A 239 6.07 15.55 8.54
CA PRO A 239 5.16 14.41 8.40
C PRO A 239 5.61 13.48 7.26
N PHE A 240 5.45 12.17 7.40
CA PHE A 240 5.66 11.22 6.32
C PHE A 240 4.50 11.26 5.32
N ALA A 241 4.72 10.76 4.11
CA ALA A 241 3.72 10.84 3.05
C ALA A 241 2.52 9.98 3.43
N SER A 242 1.34 10.60 3.53
CA SER A 242 0.12 9.93 3.98
C SER A 242 -1.05 10.26 3.07
N ILE A 243 -1.84 9.25 2.77
CA ILE A 243 -3.08 9.34 2.00
C ILE A 243 -4.17 8.59 2.75
N CYS A 244 -5.39 9.14 2.73
CA CYS A 244 -6.57 8.45 3.25
C CYS A 244 -7.71 8.51 2.24
N ALA A 245 -8.53 7.46 2.23
CA ALA A 245 -9.87 7.49 1.68
C ALA A 245 -10.85 7.62 2.83
N GLU A 246 -11.82 8.52 2.68
CA GLU A 246 -12.76 8.85 3.74
C GLU A 246 -14.21 8.62 3.33
N ASP A 247 -15.12 8.56 4.30
CA ASP A 247 -16.50 8.13 4.07
C ASP A 247 -17.45 9.18 3.47
N GLN A 248 -16.96 10.38 3.20
CA GLN A 248 -17.70 11.52 2.65
C GLN A 248 -17.49 11.75 1.16
N GLY A 249 -16.65 10.94 0.52
CA GLY A 249 -16.54 10.87 -0.93
C GLY A 249 -15.27 11.46 -1.51
N ALA A 250 -14.14 11.38 -0.81
CA ALA A 250 -12.86 11.81 -1.34
C ALA A 250 -11.67 10.95 -0.89
N ILE A 251 -10.62 11.02 -1.70
CA ILE A 251 -9.27 10.55 -1.36
C ILE A 251 -8.39 11.77 -1.20
N TRP A 252 -7.67 11.87 -0.08
CA TRP A 252 -6.89 13.03 0.29
C TRP A 252 -5.41 12.69 0.43
N LEU A 253 -4.54 13.55 -0.10
CA LEU A 253 -3.15 13.66 0.36
C LEU A 253 -3.16 14.39 1.70
N THR A 254 -3.04 13.62 2.78
CA THR A 254 -3.23 14.09 4.15
C THR A 254 -1.93 14.50 4.85
N THR A 255 -0.79 14.37 4.18
CA THR A 255 0.53 14.68 4.77
C THR A 255 0.52 16.03 5.51
N LYS A 256 -0.08 17.05 4.90
CA LYS A 256 -0.40 18.33 5.55
C LYS A 256 -1.83 18.32 6.07
N GLY A 257 -1.98 18.32 7.39
CA GLY A 257 -3.29 18.40 8.07
C GLY A 257 -3.74 17.07 8.71
N GLN A 258 -3.11 15.96 8.33
CA GLN A 258 -3.29 14.62 8.91
C GLN A 258 -4.74 14.12 8.89
N GLY A 259 -5.59 14.62 7.99
CA GLY A 259 -7.00 14.26 7.94
C GLY A 259 -7.72 14.83 6.70
N MET A 260 -9.04 14.69 6.70
CA MET A 260 -9.98 15.13 5.65
C MET A 260 -10.21 16.66 5.60
N ALA A 261 -9.17 17.46 5.83
CA ALA A 261 -9.27 18.92 5.84
C ALA A 261 -8.85 19.52 4.50
N THR A 262 -9.42 20.68 4.14
CA THR A 262 -9.02 21.49 2.97
C THR A 262 -7.56 21.99 3.02
N ALA A 263 -6.85 21.75 4.12
CA ALA A 263 -5.41 21.95 4.22
C ALA A 263 -4.61 20.87 3.46
N GLY A 264 -5.19 19.70 3.23
CA GLY A 264 -4.65 18.64 2.37
C GLY A 264 -4.95 18.89 0.89
N LYS A 265 -4.55 17.95 0.02
CA LYS A 265 -4.86 18.00 -1.41
C LYS A 265 -5.87 16.92 -1.77
N LYS A 266 -6.96 17.28 -2.46
CA LYS A 266 -7.95 16.29 -2.91
C LYS A 266 -7.42 15.57 -4.15
N ILE A 267 -7.16 14.27 -4.03
CA ILE A 267 -6.65 13.41 -5.11
C ILE A 267 -7.80 12.97 -6.03
N SER A 268 -8.89 12.50 -5.44
CA SER A 268 -10.07 11.98 -6.15
C SER A 268 -11.35 12.31 -5.38
N ASN A 269 -12.46 12.45 -6.09
CA ASN A 269 -13.79 12.28 -5.51
C ASN A 269 -14.21 10.81 -5.68
N GLU A 270 -14.97 10.27 -4.74
CA GLU A 270 -15.44 8.89 -4.77
C GLU A 270 -16.90 8.84 -4.34
N LEU A 271 -17.68 7.95 -4.95
CA LEU A 271 -19.00 7.64 -4.41
C LEU A 271 -18.82 6.87 -3.10
N THR A 272 -19.43 7.38 -2.02
CA THR A 272 -19.47 6.69 -0.74
C THR A 272 -20.88 6.31 -0.31
N VAL A 273 -21.00 5.09 0.24
CA VAL A 273 -22.25 4.57 0.80
C VAL A 273 -21.96 3.91 2.14
N ASN A 274 -22.51 4.47 3.23
CA ASN A 274 -22.39 3.95 4.59
C ASN A 274 -20.95 3.68 5.07
N GLY A 275 -19.96 4.45 4.60
CA GLY A 275 -18.53 4.21 4.87
C GLY A 275 -17.89 3.11 4.02
N GLY A 276 -18.41 2.86 2.82
CA GLY A 276 -17.68 2.19 1.75
C GLY A 276 -17.32 3.19 0.66
N SER A 277 -16.15 3.04 0.04
CA SER A 277 -15.63 3.98 -0.99
C SER A 277 -14.86 3.26 -2.10
N ASN A 278 -15.37 2.12 -2.59
CA ASN A 278 -14.76 1.29 -3.65
C ASN A 278 -13.54 0.45 -3.23
N GLU A 279 -13.21 0.39 -1.93
CA GLU A 279 -12.03 -0.31 -1.39
C GLU A 279 -10.71 0.16 -2.07
N PRO A 280 -10.44 1.47 -2.08
CA PRO A 280 -9.47 2.06 -3.00
C PRO A 280 -8.05 1.56 -2.75
N MET A 281 -7.72 1.24 -1.49
CA MET A 281 -6.43 0.67 -1.08
C MET A 281 -6.56 -0.80 -0.62
N GLY A 282 -7.42 -1.59 -1.27
CA GLY A 282 -7.46 -3.05 -1.09
C GLY A 282 -8.45 -3.56 -0.02
N GLY A 283 -9.11 -2.68 0.73
CA GLY A 283 -10.17 -3.06 1.67
C GLY A 283 -9.67 -3.78 2.93
N MET A 284 -10.39 -4.81 3.38
CA MET A 284 -10.08 -5.58 4.59
C MET A 284 -8.74 -6.31 4.43
N GLY A 285 -7.79 -6.08 5.34
CA GLY A 285 -6.43 -6.61 5.22
C GLY A 285 -5.60 -5.93 4.13
N GLY A 286 -6.11 -4.84 3.53
CA GLY A 286 -5.40 -3.99 2.57
C GLY A 286 -4.59 -2.88 3.25
N SER A 287 -4.36 -1.78 2.54
CA SER A 287 -3.60 -0.59 2.96
C SER A 287 -2.08 -0.77 2.99
N TYR A 288 -1.52 -1.41 1.96
CA TYR A 288 -0.09 -1.58 1.80
C TYR A 288 0.34 -1.48 0.35
N SER A 289 1.57 -1.03 0.13
CA SER A 289 2.16 -0.86 -1.19
C SER A 289 1.23 -0.11 -2.17
N ALA A 290 0.42 0.84 -1.71
CA ALA A 290 -0.42 1.66 -2.59
C ALA A 290 0.27 2.99 -2.93
N LEU A 291 1.16 3.46 -2.05
CA LEU A 291 1.98 4.67 -2.20
C LEU A 291 3.45 4.26 -2.16
N ALA A 292 4.24 4.68 -3.16
CA ALA A 292 5.65 4.35 -3.25
C ALA A 292 6.49 5.59 -3.54
N ARG A 293 7.59 5.76 -2.81
CA ARG A 293 8.60 6.79 -3.11
C ARG A 293 9.50 6.32 -4.24
N PHE A 294 9.74 7.16 -5.25
CA PHE A 294 10.73 6.84 -6.28
C PHE A 294 12.13 6.78 -5.66
N VAL A 295 12.91 5.76 -6.04
CA VAL A 295 14.19 5.48 -5.36
C VAL A 295 15.15 6.68 -5.49
N GLY A 296 15.56 7.21 -4.34
CA GLY A 296 16.48 8.35 -4.27
C GLY A 296 15.88 9.68 -4.71
N GLN A 297 14.56 9.79 -4.83
CA GLN A 297 13.83 11.02 -5.17
C GLN A 297 12.93 11.44 -4.02
N ASP A 298 12.44 12.68 -4.06
CA ASP A 298 11.37 13.13 -3.17
C ASP A 298 9.98 12.90 -3.75
N SER A 299 9.87 12.43 -4.99
CA SER A 299 8.59 12.17 -5.65
C SER A 299 7.99 10.82 -5.27
N TYR A 300 6.67 10.73 -5.37
CA TYR A 300 5.89 9.53 -5.05
C TYR A 300 4.90 9.21 -6.18
N ILE A 301 4.48 7.95 -6.22
CA ILE A 301 3.36 7.47 -7.02
C ILE A 301 2.36 6.75 -6.11
N PHE A 302 1.09 7.05 -6.30
CA PHE A 302 -0.03 6.40 -5.63
C PHE A 302 -0.90 5.68 -6.65
N ALA A 303 -1.35 4.47 -6.33
CA ALA A 303 -2.27 3.68 -7.14
C ALA A 303 -3.48 3.24 -6.30
N TRP A 304 -4.66 3.28 -6.90
CA TRP A 304 -5.91 2.83 -6.27
C TRP A 304 -6.89 2.31 -7.31
N VAL A 305 -7.96 1.68 -6.83
CA VAL A 305 -9.12 1.32 -7.67
C VAL A 305 -10.26 2.31 -7.47
N SER A 306 -10.93 2.70 -8.55
CA SER A 306 -11.99 3.71 -8.53
C SER A 306 -13.02 3.47 -9.63
N ARG A 307 -14.27 3.85 -9.36
CA ARG A 307 -15.34 3.95 -10.37
C ARG A 307 -15.34 5.29 -11.10
N GLY A 308 -14.43 6.19 -10.74
CA GLY A 308 -14.43 7.59 -11.15
C GLY A 308 -15.60 8.38 -10.54
N ALA A 309 -15.52 9.71 -10.62
CA ALA A 309 -16.53 10.61 -10.06
C ALA A 309 -17.18 11.50 -11.11
N VAL A 310 -18.51 11.49 -11.13
CA VAL A 310 -19.33 12.40 -11.93
C VAL A 310 -20.42 13.05 -11.07
N ASP A 311 -21.06 14.09 -11.61
CA ASP A 311 -22.22 14.76 -11.03
C ASP A 311 -22.01 15.23 -9.58
N LEU A 312 -21.12 16.21 -9.40
CA LEU A 312 -20.81 16.73 -8.07
C LEU A 312 -21.99 17.50 -7.46
N THR A 313 -22.42 17.05 -6.29
CA THR A 313 -23.52 17.64 -5.51
C THR A 313 -23.03 18.09 -4.14
N PRO A 314 -23.77 18.96 -3.43
CA PRO A 314 -23.37 19.41 -2.11
C PRO A 314 -23.26 18.26 -1.10
N ASN A 315 -22.19 18.24 -0.30
CA ASN A 315 -22.19 17.48 0.94
C ASN A 315 -22.69 18.37 2.10
N ASP A 316 -24.02 18.42 2.28
CA ASP A 316 -24.64 19.27 3.30
C ASP A 316 -24.22 18.93 4.74
N TRP A 317 -23.75 17.70 4.99
CA TRP A 317 -23.30 17.28 6.32
C TRP A 317 -21.94 17.88 6.67
N MET A 318 -20.99 17.85 5.74
CA MET A 318 -19.66 18.44 5.90
C MET A 318 -19.66 19.96 5.70
N GLY A 319 -20.63 20.48 4.94
CA GLY A 319 -20.77 21.89 4.64
C GLY A 319 -19.93 22.37 3.45
N THR A 320 -19.70 23.68 3.38
CA THR A 320 -19.07 24.34 2.23
C THR A 320 -17.67 23.79 1.93
N GLY A 321 -17.42 23.49 0.65
CA GLY A 321 -16.13 22.97 0.16
C GLY A 321 -16.08 21.45 0.02
N TYR A 322 -17.11 20.74 0.51
CA TYR A 322 -17.23 19.29 0.40
C TYR A 322 -18.34 18.90 -0.58
N THR A 323 -18.10 17.82 -1.31
CA THR A 323 -18.94 17.35 -2.42
C THR A 323 -19.24 15.87 -2.28
N LYS A 324 -20.37 15.45 -2.86
CA LYS A 324 -20.67 14.04 -3.13
C LYS A 324 -20.65 13.82 -4.64
N SER A 325 -20.29 12.63 -5.07
CA SER A 325 -20.29 12.24 -6.50
C SER A 325 -21.10 10.97 -6.72
N GLN A 326 -21.46 10.73 -7.98
CA GLN A 326 -21.87 9.43 -8.50
C GLN A 326 -20.65 8.71 -9.09
N GLY A 327 -20.75 7.38 -9.21
CA GLY A 327 -19.75 6.59 -9.94
C GLY A 327 -19.84 6.84 -11.44
N ARG A 328 -18.69 7.03 -12.11
CA ARG A 328 -18.65 7.15 -13.59
C ARG A 328 -18.93 5.82 -14.28
N THR A 329 -18.45 4.72 -13.68
CA THR A 329 -18.58 3.35 -14.17
C THR A 329 -19.16 2.43 -13.11
N GLU A 330 -19.77 1.33 -13.52
CA GLU A 330 -20.26 0.29 -12.60
C GLU A 330 -19.10 -0.54 -12.01
N ASN A 331 -18.12 -0.86 -12.84
CA ASN A 331 -16.90 -1.56 -12.46
C ASN A 331 -15.79 -0.56 -12.06
N ARG A 332 -14.84 -1.00 -11.23
CA ARG A 332 -13.67 -0.18 -10.87
C ARG A 332 -12.56 -0.32 -11.90
N ASN A 333 -11.79 0.74 -12.07
CA ASN A 333 -10.57 0.82 -12.88
C ASN A 333 -9.39 1.23 -11.99
N VAL A 334 -8.17 1.00 -12.46
CA VAL A 334 -6.95 1.40 -11.76
C VAL A 334 -6.58 2.82 -12.16
N ALA A 335 -6.43 3.68 -11.15
CA ALA A 335 -5.99 5.05 -11.27
C ALA A 335 -4.63 5.25 -10.61
N ILE A 336 -3.89 6.26 -11.06
CA ILE A 336 -2.67 6.72 -10.42
C ILE A 336 -2.64 8.24 -10.23
N ALA A 337 -1.86 8.66 -9.25
CA ALA A 337 -1.53 10.05 -8.97
C ALA A 337 -0.04 10.17 -8.69
N LEU A 338 0.57 11.26 -9.16
CA LEU A 338 1.97 11.58 -8.91
C LEU A 338 2.11 12.74 -7.95
N PHE A 339 3.17 12.69 -7.16
CA PHE A 339 3.52 13.75 -6.22
C PHE A 339 4.97 14.18 -6.44
N SER A 340 5.22 15.47 -6.53
CA SER A 340 6.59 16.00 -6.67
C SER A 340 7.38 15.90 -5.36
N ASP A 341 6.65 16.01 -4.25
CA ASP A 341 7.10 15.78 -2.89
C ASP A 341 5.94 15.23 -2.07
N LYS A 342 6.19 14.83 -0.82
CA LYS A 342 5.19 14.26 0.09
C LYS A 342 3.94 15.12 0.32
N ASN A 343 3.91 16.39 -0.09
CA ASN A 343 2.81 17.34 0.13
C ASN A 343 2.20 17.92 -1.15
N THR A 344 2.76 17.63 -2.33
CA THR A 344 2.43 18.34 -3.56
C THR A 344 2.02 17.35 -4.64
N LEU A 345 0.75 17.39 -5.02
CA LEU A 345 0.24 16.70 -6.20
C LEU A 345 0.85 17.34 -7.46
N VAL A 346 1.26 16.52 -8.44
CA VAL A 346 1.83 17.01 -9.71
C VAL A 346 0.75 17.63 -10.59
N ASP A 347 -0.41 16.99 -10.65
CA ASP A 347 -1.58 17.48 -11.36
C ASP A 347 -2.44 18.39 -10.47
N GLU A 348 -3.51 18.94 -11.04
CA GLU A 348 -4.50 19.72 -10.30
C GLU A 348 -5.22 18.85 -9.25
N GLU A 349 -5.86 19.48 -8.26
CA GLU A 349 -6.72 18.74 -7.32
C GLU A 349 -8.04 18.37 -7.97
N ALA A 350 -8.67 17.30 -7.48
CA ALA A 350 -10.05 16.99 -7.84
C ALA A 350 -10.97 18.17 -7.51
N THR A 351 -11.83 18.53 -8.45
CA THR A 351 -12.70 19.69 -8.28
C THR A 351 -13.67 19.51 -7.12
N SER A 352 -14.03 20.62 -6.48
CA SER A 352 -15.09 20.69 -5.46
C SER A 352 -16.20 21.63 -5.91
N GLU A 353 -16.26 21.94 -7.21
CA GLU A 353 -17.29 22.78 -7.80
C GLU A 353 -18.63 22.04 -7.86
N ILE A 354 -19.62 22.57 -7.15
CA ILE A 354 -20.98 22.06 -7.18
C ILE A 354 -21.56 22.21 -8.58
N GLY A 355 -22.11 21.12 -9.12
CA GLY A 355 -22.67 21.07 -10.46
C GLY A 355 -21.64 20.72 -11.55
N ALA A 356 -20.38 20.46 -11.18
CA ALA A 356 -19.41 19.88 -12.11
C ALA A 356 -19.89 18.51 -12.58
N ALA A 357 -19.97 18.32 -13.90
CA ALA A 357 -20.32 17.04 -14.51
C ALA A 357 -19.20 16.00 -14.33
N ASP A 358 -17.96 16.46 -14.26
CA ASP A 358 -16.77 15.64 -14.06
C ASP A 358 -16.09 16.03 -12.75
N GLY A 359 -15.94 15.07 -11.84
CA GLY A 359 -15.39 15.31 -10.50
C GLY A 359 -13.89 15.03 -10.37
N ASP A 360 -13.27 14.36 -11.35
CA ASP A 360 -11.92 13.82 -11.21
C ASP A 360 -11.16 13.71 -12.55
N ASN A 361 -11.42 14.64 -13.47
CA ASN A 361 -10.82 14.68 -14.81
C ASN A 361 -9.27 14.70 -14.84
N GLN A 362 -8.62 15.10 -13.75
CA GLN A 362 -7.16 15.09 -13.60
C GLN A 362 -6.58 13.68 -13.38
N VAL A 363 -7.41 12.71 -12.99
CA VAL A 363 -6.94 11.37 -12.63
C VAL A 363 -6.36 10.66 -13.86
N THR A 364 -5.18 10.09 -13.70
CA THR A 364 -4.54 9.29 -14.75
C THR A 364 -4.98 7.83 -14.64
N TRP A 365 -5.73 7.35 -15.62
CA TRP A 365 -6.20 5.96 -15.68
C TRP A 365 -5.14 5.01 -16.25
N VAL A 366 -4.79 3.99 -15.47
CA VAL A 366 -3.96 2.86 -15.93
C VAL A 366 -4.83 1.91 -16.74
N THR A 367 -6.03 1.60 -16.26
CA THR A 367 -7.01 0.78 -16.97
C THR A 367 -8.29 1.55 -17.26
N GLU A 368 -8.94 1.17 -18.36
CA GLU A 368 -10.29 1.58 -18.71
C GLU A 368 -10.93 0.37 -19.40
N GLY A 369 -12.09 -0.09 -18.94
CA GLY A 369 -12.74 -1.24 -19.53
C GLY A 369 -13.98 -1.70 -18.77
N SER A 370 -14.49 -2.87 -19.13
CA SER A 370 -15.67 -3.49 -18.52
C SER A 370 -15.34 -4.48 -17.40
N ASN A 371 -14.07 -4.84 -17.20
CA ASN A 371 -13.65 -5.71 -16.10
C ASN A 371 -13.56 -4.88 -14.81
N ASP A 372 -13.92 -5.47 -13.68
CA ASP A 372 -13.67 -4.84 -12.37
C ASP A 372 -12.22 -5.05 -11.98
N CYS A 373 -11.54 -3.97 -11.62
CA CYS A 373 -10.19 -4.00 -11.08
C CYS A 373 -10.25 -4.01 -9.55
N SER A 374 -9.41 -4.83 -8.93
CA SER A 374 -9.24 -4.89 -7.47
C SER A 374 -7.75 -4.95 -7.10
N ASN A 375 -7.46 -4.76 -5.81
CA ASN A 375 -6.14 -5.02 -5.23
C ASN A 375 -4.99 -4.29 -5.96
N ALA A 376 -5.17 -2.98 -6.18
CA ALA A 376 -4.18 -2.16 -6.85
C ALA A 376 -3.00 -1.84 -5.92
N HIS A 377 -1.78 -1.96 -6.44
CA HIS A 377 -0.54 -1.61 -5.73
C HIS A 377 0.44 -0.87 -6.64
N ALA A 378 1.37 -0.15 -6.01
CA ALA A 378 2.49 0.57 -6.59
C ALA A 378 3.81 0.22 -5.87
N ALA A 379 4.89 0.04 -6.63
CA ALA A 379 6.25 -0.04 -6.10
C ALA A 379 7.26 0.57 -7.07
N ALA A 380 8.24 1.30 -6.56
CA ALA A 380 9.25 1.95 -7.40
C ALA A 380 10.43 1.00 -7.70
N PHE A 381 10.71 0.72 -8.97
CA PHE A 381 11.94 0.03 -9.37
C PHE A 381 13.18 0.88 -9.12
N ASN A 382 13.08 2.16 -9.47
CA ASN A 382 14.18 3.12 -9.46
C ASN A 382 13.64 4.56 -9.38
N SER A 383 14.48 5.55 -9.70
CA SER A 383 14.13 6.97 -9.67
C SER A 383 13.11 7.40 -10.74
N SER A 384 12.81 6.55 -11.72
CA SER A 384 12.08 6.95 -12.94
C SER A 384 11.02 5.96 -13.38
N ASN A 385 10.91 4.81 -12.74
CA ASN A 385 9.97 3.76 -13.11
C ASN A 385 9.39 3.09 -11.88
N ALA A 386 8.09 2.80 -11.97
CA ALA A 386 7.33 2.07 -10.98
C ALA A 386 6.55 0.93 -11.63
N LEU A 387 6.25 -0.08 -10.84
CA LEU A 387 5.33 -1.15 -11.12
C LEU A 387 3.97 -0.77 -10.58
N ILE A 388 2.93 -0.85 -11.41
CA ILE A 388 1.53 -0.86 -10.98
C ILE A 388 0.99 -2.27 -11.19
N THR A 389 0.33 -2.82 -10.17
CA THR A 389 -0.31 -4.14 -10.23
C THR A 389 -1.78 -4.06 -9.91
N TRP A 390 -2.59 -4.96 -10.44
CA TRP A 390 -4.00 -5.14 -10.08
C TRP A 390 -4.48 -6.54 -10.44
N GLU A 391 -5.66 -6.90 -9.93
CA GLU A 391 -6.39 -8.09 -10.33
C GLU A 391 -7.64 -7.71 -11.10
N GLU A 392 -8.02 -8.52 -12.08
CA GLU A 392 -9.26 -8.30 -12.84
C GLU A 392 -10.30 -9.38 -12.59
N ILE A 393 -11.55 -8.95 -12.55
CA ILE A 393 -12.74 -9.78 -12.58
C ILE A 393 -13.44 -9.56 -13.93
N GLN A 394 -13.55 -10.63 -14.72
CA GLN A 394 -14.34 -10.66 -15.94
C GLN A 394 -15.82 -10.87 -15.61
N ASP A 395 -16.69 -10.24 -16.42
CA ASP A 395 -18.14 -10.28 -16.29
C ASP A 395 -18.59 -9.96 -14.85
N PRO A 396 -18.15 -8.80 -14.30
CA PRO A 396 -18.32 -8.51 -12.90
C PRO A 396 -19.79 -8.33 -12.53
N ILE A 397 -20.16 -8.81 -11.36
CA ILE A 397 -21.45 -8.56 -10.72
C ILE A 397 -21.19 -7.65 -9.52
N CYS A 398 -21.63 -6.41 -9.64
CA CYS A 398 -21.39 -5.35 -8.67
C CYS A 398 -22.65 -5.10 -7.83
N ASP A 399 -22.96 -6.06 -6.93
CA ASP A 399 -24.17 -6.03 -6.09
C ASP A 399 -24.23 -4.81 -5.13
N PHE A 400 -23.09 -4.12 -4.93
CA PHE A 400 -22.93 -3.00 -3.99
C PHE A 400 -22.24 -1.81 -4.66
N GLU A 401 -22.93 -0.67 -4.72
CA GLU A 401 -22.53 0.52 -5.50
C GLU A 401 -21.20 1.17 -5.08
N ALA A 402 -20.80 1.02 -3.81
CA ALA A 402 -19.56 1.57 -3.27
C ALA A 402 -18.59 0.51 -2.71
N MET A 403 -18.73 -0.75 -3.15
CA MET A 403 -17.84 -1.87 -2.76
C MET A 403 -17.36 -2.65 -3.98
N GLY A 404 -16.50 -3.64 -3.77
CA GLY A 404 -16.03 -4.50 -4.83
C GLY A 404 -17.08 -5.40 -5.46
N CYS A 405 -16.75 -5.89 -6.65
CA CYS A 405 -17.58 -6.80 -7.42
C CYS A 405 -17.11 -8.26 -7.23
N ARG A 406 -17.93 -9.21 -7.68
CA ARG A 406 -17.58 -10.63 -7.76
C ARG A 406 -17.69 -11.11 -9.20
N GLY A 407 -17.02 -12.20 -9.54
CA GLY A 407 -17.09 -12.79 -10.87
C GLY A 407 -15.93 -13.70 -11.17
N LYS A 408 -15.60 -13.88 -12.45
CA LYS A 408 -14.52 -14.78 -12.84
C LYS A 408 -13.19 -14.06 -12.77
N PHE A 409 -12.25 -14.57 -11.97
CA PHE A 409 -10.88 -14.07 -11.97
C PHE A 409 -10.28 -14.15 -13.39
N ALA A 410 -9.87 -13.00 -13.91
CA ALA A 410 -9.32 -12.85 -15.25
C ALA A 410 -7.80 -12.87 -15.25
N GLY A 411 -7.15 -12.56 -14.13
CA GLY A 411 -5.70 -12.57 -13.97
C GLY A 411 -5.20 -11.42 -13.09
N THR A 412 -3.94 -11.51 -12.69
CA THR A 412 -3.15 -10.44 -12.08
C THR A 412 -2.31 -9.79 -13.18
N PHE A 413 -2.29 -8.47 -13.20
CA PHE A 413 -1.65 -7.67 -14.24
C PHE A 413 -0.53 -6.82 -13.66
N TYR A 414 0.50 -6.58 -14.48
CA TYR A 414 1.72 -5.87 -14.12
C TYR A 414 2.06 -4.85 -15.19
N GLN A 415 1.92 -3.56 -14.89
CA GLN A 415 2.19 -2.45 -15.81
C GLN A 415 3.40 -1.66 -15.33
N LEU A 416 4.34 -1.41 -16.25
CA LEU A 416 5.40 -0.43 -16.02
C LEU A 416 4.84 0.97 -16.26
N VAL A 417 5.06 1.86 -15.31
CA VAL A 417 4.70 3.27 -15.39
C VAL A 417 5.93 4.11 -15.11
N ASN A 418 6.20 5.10 -15.93
CA ASN A 418 7.34 5.99 -15.71
C ASN A 418 7.01 7.08 -14.68
N SER A 419 8.00 7.86 -14.24
CA SER A 419 7.83 8.94 -13.26
C SER A 419 7.00 10.13 -13.75
N LYS A 420 6.47 10.09 -14.98
CA LYS A 420 5.49 11.05 -15.52
C LYS A 420 4.08 10.48 -15.57
N GLY A 421 3.87 9.24 -15.12
CA GLY A 421 2.56 8.59 -15.11
C GLY A 421 2.23 7.89 -16.43
N GLU A 422 3.17 7.85 -17.37
CA GLU A 422 2.94 7.26 -18.69
C GLU A 422 3.16 5.74 -18.61
N LYS A 423 2.20 4.97 -19.15
CA LYS A 423 2.33 3.52 -19.33
C LYS A 423 3.45 3.22 -20.33
N VAL A 424 4.36 2.33 -19.95
CA VAL A 424 5.46 1.86 -20.79
C VAL A 424 5.20 0.42 -21.24
N GLY A 425 4.88 0.26 -22.52
CA GLY A 425 4.52 -1.05 -23.09
C GLY A 425 3.13 -1.54 -22.66
N VAL A 426 2.90 -2.84 -22.82
CA VAL A 426 1.64 -3.50 -22.43
C VAL A 426 1.78 -4.18 -21.07
N PRO A 427 0.68 -4.37 -20.31
CA PRO A 427 0.73 -5.13 -19.06
C PRO A 427 1.13 -6.58 -19.30
N VAL A 428 1.95 -7.14 -18.41
CA VAL A 428 2.15 -8.60 -18.30
C VAL A 428 1.01 -9.18 -17.48
N LYS A 429 0.55 -10.37 -17.85
CA LYS A 429 -0.55 -11.07 -17.19
C LYS A 429 -0.08 -12.38 -16.57
N SER A 430 -0.57 -12.69 -15.37
CA SER A 430 -0.39 -13.96 -14.69
C SER A 430 -1.72 -14.48 -14.15
N THR A 431 -1.90 -15.79 -14.08
CA THR A 431 -3.11 -16.42 -13.51
C THR A 431 -2.80 -17.28 -12.29
N ASP A 432 -1.54 -17.34 -11.90
CA ASP A 432 -0.93 -18.25 -10.92
C ASP A 432 0.12 -17.52 -10.05
N SER A 433 0.15 -16.19 -10.12
CA SER A 433 0.83 -15.34 -9.15
C SER A 433 -0.04 -14.13 -8.83
N PHE A 434 -0.16 -13.84 -7.55
CA PHE A 434 -1.03 -12.78 -7.01
C PHE A 434 -0.19 -11.78 -6.22
N VAL A 435 -0.77 -10.67 -5.81
CA VAL A 435 -0.10 -9.71 -4.91
C VAL A 435 -0.84 -9.74 -3.58
N ALA A 436 -0.28 -10.46 -2.60
CA ALA A 436 -0.90 -10.67 -1.28
C ALA A 436 -0.05 -10.11 -0.13
N GLY A 437 1.10 -9.52 -0.44
CA GLY A 437 2.02 -8.98 0.55
C GLY A 437 2.81 -7.82 -0.03
N ASP A 438 3.58 -7.18 0.84
CA ASP A 438 4.25 -5.92 0.52
C ASP A 438 5.22 -6.12 -0.66
N MET A 439 5.11 -5.23 -1.65
CA MET A 439 6.02 -5.18 -2.79
C MET A 439 7.27 -4.40 -2.39
N VAL A 440 8.42 -5.07 -2.41
CA VAL A 440 9.69 -4.50 -1.97
C VAL A 440 10.70 -4.53 -3.10
N THR A 441 11.41 -3.42 -3.29
CA THR A 441 12.55 -3.35 -4.19
C THR A 441 13.76 -4.01 -3.53
N VAL A 442 14.18 -5.16 -4.06
CA VAL A 442 15.30 -5.94 -3.51
C VAL A 442 16.62 -5.61 -4.22
N SER A 443 17.66 -6.44 -4.02
CA SER A 443 18.91 -6.32 -4.80
C SER A 443 18.64 -6.33 -6.30
N GLU A 444 19.52 -5.66 -7.06
CA GLU A 444 19.44 -5.57 -8.53
C GLU A 444 18.26 -4.75 -9.07
N GLY A 445 17.49 -4.09 -8.19
CA GLY A 445 16.41 -3.18 -8.60
C GLY A 445 15.15 -3.88 -9.10
N ARG A 446 15.02 -5.19 -8.83
CA ARG A 446 13.79 -5.95 -9.05
C ARG A 446 12.81 -5.73 -7.90
N VAL A 447 11.51 -5.74 -8.19
CA VAL A 447 10.44 -5.65 -7.19
C VAL A 447 9.95 -7.06 -6.90
N CYS A 448 9.91 -7.46 -5.63
CA CYS A 448 9.47 -8.80 -5.22
C CYS A 448 8.44 -8.74 -4.10
N TRP A 449 7.59 -9.75 -4.02
CA TRP A 449 6.55 -9.88 -3.00
C TRP A 449 6.23 -11.36 -2.71
N PRO A 450 5.77 -11.68 -1.49
CA PRO A 450 5.25 -12.99 -1.17
C PRO A 450 3.82 -13.17 -1.70
N TYR A 451 3.47 -14.43 -2.00
CA TYR A 451 2.10 -14.81 -2.34
C TYR A 451 1.86 -16.30 -2.05
N ILE A 452 0.59 -16.72 -2.02
CA ILE A 452 0.22 -18.13 -1.94
C ILE A 452 -0.13 -18.65 -3.33
N SER A 453 0.49 -19.76 -3.72
CA SER A 453 0.09 -20.52 -4.90
C SER A 453 -1.23 -21.23 -4.59
N MET A 454 -2.33 -20.72 -5.14
CA MET A 454 -3.68 -21.23 -4.92
C MET A 454 -4.56 -20.95 -6.14
N ASP A 455 -5.69 -21.64 -6.20
CA ASP A 455 -6.77 -21.26 -7.11
C ASP A 455 -7.49 -20.03 -6.53
N TRP A 456 -7.44 -18.92 -7.24
CA TRP A 456 -8.07 -17.67 -6.81
C TRP A 456 -9.49 -17.56 -7.35
N ASP A 457 -10.46 -17.75 -6.46
CA ASP A 457 -11.89 -17.68 -6.78
C ASP A 457 -12.48 -16.38 -6.25
N LEU A 458 -12.97 -15.54 -7.17
CA LEU A 458 -13.63 -14.26 -6.88
C LEU A 458 -15.15 -14.32 -7.18
N SER A 459 -15.70 -15.51 -7.45
CA SER A 459 -17.08 -15.65 -7.95
C SER A 459 -18.14 -15.61 -6.85
N GLY A 460 -17.73 -15.72 -5.58
CA GLY A 460 -18.61 -15.80 -4.43
C GLY A 460 -17.91 -15.44 -3.11
N PRO A 461 -18.46 -15.89 -1.97
CA PRO A 461 -17.89 -15.64 -0.65
C PRO A 461 -16.49 -16.24 -0.46
N ALA A 462 -15.71 -15.64 0.44
CA ALA A 462 -14.37 -16.12 0.78
C ALA A 462 -14.37 -17.59 1.24
N SER A 463 -13.60 -18.45 0.56
CA SER A 463 -13.46 -19.86 0.90
C SER A 463 -12.11 -20.41 0.44
N VAL A 464 -11.18 -20.59 1.38
CA VAL A 464 -9.90 -21.26 1.12
C VAL A 464 -9.47 -22.10 2.32
N SER A 465 -8.69 -23.15 2.06
CA SER A 465 -8.03 -23.91 3.12
C SER A 465 -6.76 -23.21 3.60
N SER A 466 -6.39 -23.44 4.86
CA SER A 466 -5.11 -22.99 5.38
C SER A 466 -3.94 -23.67 4.66
N VAL A 467 -2.83 -22.96 4.47
CA VAL A 467 -1.62 -23.43 3.77
C VAL A 467 -0.40 -23.46 4.69
N ARG A 468 0.65 -24.16 4.25
CA ARG A 468 1.96 -24.24 4.94
C ARG A 468 3.14 -23.91 4.05
N LYS A 469 2.88 -23.34 2.88
CA LYS A 469 3.87 -22.97 1.89
C LYS A 469 3.66 -21.51 1.52
N MET A 470 4.75 -20.81 1.24
CA MET A 470 4.72 -19.45 0.70
C MET A 470 5.58 -19.41 -0.55
N SER A 471 5.09 -18.72 -1.57
CA SER A 471 5.77 -18.44 -2.82
C SER A 471 6.29 -17.02 -2.83
N PHE A 472 7.23 -16.73 -3.73
CA PHE A 472 7.67 -15.36 -4.03
C PHE A 472 7.57 -15.12 -5.53
N ALA A 473 7.17 -13.91 -5.91
CA ALA A 473 7.29 -13.44 -7.28
C ALA A 473 8.20 -12.22 -7.30
N CYS A 474 8.93 -12.06 -8.40
CA CYS A 474 9.77 -10.91 -8.66
C CYS A 474 9.53 -10.44 -10.08
N ILE A 475 9.59 -9.13 -10.28
CA ILE A 475 9.56 -8.56 -11.61
C ILE A 475 10.75 -7.64 -11.83
N SER A 476 11.34 -7.71 -13.02
CA SER A 476 12.51 -6.93 -13.41
C SER A 476 12.26 -6.16 -14.70
N THR A 477 12.76 -4.92 -14.75
CA THR A 477 12.89 -4.19 -16.01
C THR A 477 14.10 -4.74 -16.77
N ALA A 478 14.06 -4.77 -18.11
CA ALA A 478 15.11 -5.39 -18.94
C ALA A 478 16.53 -4.83 -18.69
N SER A 479 16.63 -3.63 -18.10
CA SER A 479 17.89 -2.99 -17.67
C SER A 479 18.53 -3.60 -16.41
N GLY A 480 17.86 -4.52 -15.71
CA GLY A 480 18.38 -5.20 -14.52
C GLY A 480 19.14 -6.51 -14.81
N SER A 481 19.13 -6.99 -16.06
CA SER A 481 19.81 -8.24 -16.44
C SER A 481 21.29 -8.03 -16.73
N THR A 482 22.08 -7.62 -15.74
CA THR A 482 23.53 -7.88 -15.83
C THR A 482 23.76 -9.35 -15.56
N THR A 483 23.85 -10.13 -16.64
CA THR A 483 24.33 -11.51 -16.64
C THR A 483 25.56 -11.64 -15.72
N PRO A 484 25.59 -12.60 -14.78
CA PRO A 484 26.78 -12.83 -13.97
C PRO A 484 27.94 -13.22 -14.90
N SER A 485 29.08 -12.54 -14.78
CA SER A 485 30.36 -12.99 -15.34
C SER A 485 31.08 -13.88 -14.35
#